data_AF-A0A1V5SLP6-F1
#
_entry.id   AF-A0A1V5SLP6-F1
#
_cell.length_a   1.000
_cell.length_b   1.000
_cell.length_c   1.000
_cell.angle_alpha   90.00
_cell.angle_beta   90.00
_cell.angle_gamma   90.00
#
_symmetry.space_group_name_H-M   'P 1'
#
loop_
_entity.id
_entity.type
_entity.pdbx_description
1 polymer ?
#
loop_
_entity_poly.entity_id
_entity_poly.type
_entity_poly.pdbx_seq_one_letter_code
_entity_poly.pdbx_strand_id
1 'polypeptide(L)'
;MDIKNLRKNLQQGKIVVGSEVNEVRSPAIAEVYAAAGLDFIVVDMEHTSFTISEASQIYRMARNCGISPLVRIPAIDYEVICRNLDQGARGIVVPRITSAEEIHQVIEIMKYPPKGKRGLYPGGTAVGYCPTTPADFIRDQNDTTLLIVQIENQQAVQNLDSILSIPGIDVILIGPADLSEGARRLARLLARDKGPAVLDCFLYTAYARNGWMVPNQYWTPGTLSPMAIMGKYYMHYGKEFLPPRELGRRDAQRFLRELIMDNLGVCRFHRGWAEEMLPEIVGSLWGLKDEYLRNIAATAGRINSRNASVSWEPLRALDFIHTFLKRAREVENQSDQELSGWIEAFDKDKREAGLSYWYEIHKGIQESLREF
;
A
#
# COMPACT_ATOMS: atom_id res chain seq x y z
N MET A 1 -19.77 5.85 -23.08
CA MET A 1 -20.00 5.85 -21.62
C MET A 1 -19.48 7.16 -21.08
N ASP A 2 -20.14 7.73 -20.07
CA ASP A 2 -19.58 8.89 -19.37
C ASP A 2 -18.32 8.46 -18.62
N ILE A 3 -17.26 9.23 -18.79
CA ILE A 3 -16.00 8.98 -18.09
C ILE A 3 -16.18 9.19 -16.59
N LYS A 4 -15.63 8.29 -15.77
CA LYS A 4 -15.68 8.43 -14.31
C LYS A 4 -15.01 9.75 -13.90
N ASN A 5 -15.78 10.65 -13.27
CA ASN A 5 -15.25 11.87 -12.69
C ASN A 5 -14.52 11.54 -11.38
N LEU A 6 -13.24 11.21 -11.51
CA LEU A 6 -12.37 10.83 -10.40
C LEU A 6 -12.29 11.91 -9.32
N ARG A 7 -12.16 13.20 -9.69
CA ARG A 7 -12.10 14.30 -8.73
C ARG A 7 -13.35 14.36 -7.85
N LYS A 8 -14.53 14.23 -8.46
CA LYS A 8 -15.80 14.17 -7.73
C LYS A 8 -15.89 12.95 -6.81
N ASN A 9 -15.43 11.78 -7.27
CA ASN A 9 -15.41 10.57 -6.45
C ASN A 9 -14.49 10.74 -5.23
N LEU A 10 -13.29 11.28 -5.42
CA LEU A 10 -12.34 11.58 -4.36
C LEU A 10 -12.90 12.60 -3.35
N GLN A 11 -13.53 13.67 -3.81
CA GLN A 11 -14.18 14.67 -2.95
C GLN A 11 -15.34 14.09 -2.13
N GLN A 12 -15.98 13.03 -2.62
CA GLN A 12 -17.03 12.29 -1.92
C GLN A 12 -16.47 11.21 -0.96
N GLY A 13 -15.15 11.11 -0.83
CA GLY A 13 -14.50 10.08 0.00
C GLY A 13 -14.61 8.67 -0.57
N LYS A 14 -14.96 8.51 -1.86
CA LYS A 14 -15.01 7.20 -2.49
C LYS A 14 -13.59 6.71 -2.77
N ILE A 15 -13.40 5.40 -2.58
CA ILE A 15 -12.19 4.71 -3.01
C ILE A 15 -12.21 4.63 -4.54
N VAL A 16 -11.09 5.00 -5.17
CA VAL A 16 -10.85 4.79 -6.59
C VAL A 16 -9.62 3.90 -6.76
N VAL A 17 -9.71 2.93 -7.66
CA VAL A 17 -8.66 1.93 -7.90
C VAL A 17 -8.12 2.11 -9.31
N GLY A 18 -6.81 2.11 -9.49
CA GLY A 18 -6.18 2.23 -10.79
C GLY A 18 -4.83 1.57 -10.83
N SER A 19 -4.27 1.49 -12.03
CA SER A 19 -2.94 0.91 -12.26
C SER A 19 -2.14 1.80 -13.20
N GLU A 20 -0.84 1.77 -13.02
CA GLU A 20 0.11 2.31 -13.97
C GLU A 20 0.31 1.34 -15.14
N VAL A 21 0.59 1.89 -16.33
CA VAL A 21 1.05 1.14 -17.49
C VAL A 21 2.43 1.63 -17.89
N ASN A 22 3.39 0.69 -17.92
CA ASN A 22 4.79 0.98 -18.20
C ASN A 22 5.25 0.38 -19.54
N GLU A 23 5.06 -0.92 -19.71
CA GLU A 23 5.60 -1.66 -20.87
C GLU A 23 4.55 -1.93 -21.97
N VAL A 24 3.26 -1.97 -21.61
CA VAL A 24 2.20 -2.39 -22.55
C VAL A 24 1.75 -1.20 -23.42
N ARG A 25 2.15 -1.20 -24.69
CA ARG A 25 1.80 -0.13 -25.66
C ARG A 25 0.46 -0.29 -26.36
N SER A 26 -0.14 -1.48 -26.28
CA SER A 26 -1.42 -1.73 -26.94
C SER A 26 -2.55 -0.96 -26.24
N PRO A 27 -3.36 -0.16 -26.96
CA PRO A 27 -4.52 0.52 -26.39
C PRO A 27 -5.54 -0.42 -25.73
N ALA A 28 -5.54 -1.70 -26.12
CA ALA A 28 -6.38 -2.74 -25.53
C ALA A 28 -6.16 -2.90 -24.01
N ILE A 29 -5.03 -2.43 -23.45
CA ILE A 29 -4.81 -2.42 -22.00
C ILE A 29 -5.90 -1.67 -21.24
N ALA A 30 -6.45 -0.60 -21.84
CA ALA A 30 -7.55 0.15 -21.27
C ALA A 30 -8.84 -0.68 -21.16
N GLU A 31 -9.13 -1.52 -22.17
CA GLU A 31 -10.27 -2.44 -22.14
C GLU A 31 -10.09 -3.51 -21.06
N VAL A 32 -8.88 -4.07 -20.96
CA VAL A 32 -8.52 -5.04 -19.91
C VAL A 32 -8.72 -4.43 -18.51
N TYR A 33 -8.25 -3.21 -18.29
CA TYR A 33 -8.39 -2.53 -17.00
C TYR A 33 -9.85 -2.17 -16.70
N ALA A 34 -10.61 -1.73 -17.70
CA ALA A 34 -12.03 -1.47 -17.54
C ALA A 34 -12.81 -2.75 -17.18
N ALA A 35 -12.53 -3.87 -17.86
CA ALA A 35 -13.12 -5.17 -17.56
C ALA A 35 -12.77 -5.68 -16.15
N ALA A 36 -11.58 -5.35 -15.66
CA ALA A 36 -11.14 -5.64 -14.30
C ALA A 36 -11.74 -4.68 -13.24
N GLY A 37 -12.55 -3.70 -13.64
CA GLY A 37 -13.26 -2.79 -12.74
C GLY A 37 -12.45 -1.58 -12.28
N LEU A 38 -11.30 -1.28 -12.89
CA LEU A 38 -10.50 -0.12 -12.52
C LEU A 38 -11.24 1.20 -12.85
N ASP A 39 -10.89 2.25 -12.12
CA ASP A 39 -11.40 3.61 -12.29
C ASP A 39 -10.49 4.47 -13.16
N PHE A 40 -9.19 4.19 -13.14
CA PHE A 40 -8.20 4.99 -13.86
C PHE A 40 -6.97 4.20 -14.30
N ILE A 41 -6.24 4.78 -15.25
CA ILE A 41 -4.97 4.30 -15.77
C ILE A 41 -3.96 5.44 -15.75
N VAL A 42 -2.73 5.19 -15.29
CA VAL A 42 -1.62 6.16 -15.38
C VAL A 42 -0.67 5.69 -16.47
N VAL A 43 -0.53 6.45 -17.56
CA VAL A 43 0.52 6.21 -18.55
C VAL A 43 1.80 6.86 -18.06
N ASP A 44 2.84 6.07 -17.84
CA ASP A 44 4.11 6.59 -17.36
C ASP A 44 4.99 7.10 -18.49
N MET A 45 5.13 8.42 -18.63
CA MET A 45 6.06 9.03 -19.58
C MET A 45 7.35 9.50 -18.91
N GLU A 46 7.55 9.27 -17.62
CA GLU A 46 8.78 9.63 -16.91
C GLU A 46 9.84 8.53 -17.01
N HIS A 47 9.49 7.28 -16.70
CA HIS A 47 10.46 6.18 -16.63
C HIS A 47 10.39 5.23 -17.81
N THR A 48 9.57 5.51 -18.82
CA THR A 48 9.39 4.63 -19.97
C THR A 48 9.53 5.38 -21.30
N SER A 49 9.58 4.64 -22.40
CA SER A 49 9.71 5.19 -23.75
C SER A 49 8.37 5.49 -24.43
N PHE A 50 7.30 5.77 -23.68
CA PHE A 50 6.02 6.18 -24.27
C PHE A 50 6.18 7.50 -25.03
N THR A 51 5.89 7.48 -26.32
CA THR A 51 5.67 8.72 -27.08
C THR A 51 4.27 9.25 -26.81
N ILE A 52 4.06 10.55 -27.01
CA ILE A 52 2.73 11.15 -26.89
C ILE A 52 1.70 10.51 -27.83
N SER A 53 2.14 10.05 -29.01
CA SER A 53 1.27 9.37 -29.96
C SER A 53 0.75 8.06 -29.39
N GLU A 54 1.61 7.23 -28.81
CA GLU A 54 1.19 5.96 -28.17
C GLU A 54 0.31 6.23 -26.95
N ALA A 55 0.70 7.17 -26.09
CA ALA A 55 -0.06 7.54 -24.91
C ALA A 55 -1.47 8.04 -25.28
N SER A 56 -1.60 8.87 -26.33
CA SER A 56 -2.88 9.36 -26.83
C SER A 56 -3.83 8.25 -27.28
N GLN A 57 -3.31 7.15 -27.85
CA GLN A 57 -4.14 6.02 -28.24
C GLN A 57 -4.70 5.29 -27.01
N ILE A 58 -3.90 5.14 -25.95
CA ILE A 58 -4.36 4.60 -24.67
C ILE A 58 -5.39 5.54 -24.03
N TYR A 59 -5.16 6.86 -24.04
CA TYR A 59 -6.12 7.83 -23.51
C TYR A 59 -7.46 7.70 -24.21
N ARG A 60 -7.47 7.65 -25.54
CA ARG A 60 -8.69 7.47 -26.34
C ARG A 60 -9.46 6.22 -25.94
N MET A 61 -8.77 5.09 -25.84
CA MET A 61 -9.41 3.84 -25.47
C MET A 61 -9.94 3.88 -24.03
N ALA A 62 -9.13 4.37 -23.08
CA ALA A 62 -9.52 4.55 -21.69
C ALA A 62 -10.84 5.33 -21.54
N ARG A 63 -10.94 6.47 -22.23
CA ARG A 63 -12.16 7.29 -22.22
C ARG A 63 -13.36 6.55 -22.78
N ASN A 64 -13.18 5.82 -23.90
CA ASN A 64 -14.26 5.02 -24.51
C ASN A 64 -14.75 3.90 -23.58
N CYS A 65 -13.84 3.32 -22.79
CA CYS A 65 -14.15 2.30 -21.79
C CYS A 65 -14.65 2.86 -20.44
N GLY A 66 -14.80 4.18 -20.31
CA GLY A 66 -15.29 4.83 -19.08
C GLY A 66 -14.25 4.94 -17.96
N ILE A 67 -12.99 4.59 -18.20
CA ILE A 67 -11.90 4.76 -17.24
C ILE A 67 -11.17 6.08 -17.48
N SER A 68 -10.68 6.72 -16.43
CA SER A 68 -10.00 8.02 -16.53
C SER A 68 -8.51 7.86 -16.86
N PRO A 69 -8.02 8.36 -18.00
CA PRO A 69 -6.60 8.34 -18.29
C PRO A 69 -5.87 9.48 -17.57
N LEU A 70 -4.78 9.13 -16.92
CA LEU A 70 -3.83 10.05 -16.29
C LEU A 70 -2.46 9.83 -16.95
N VAL A 71 -1.56 10.80 -16.78
CA VAL A 71 -0.19 10.70 -17.27
C VAL A 71 0.80 11.13 -16.20
N ARG A 72 1.87 10.34 -15.99
CA ARG A 72 3.04 10.82 -15.26
C ARG A 72 3.96 11.53 -16.23
N ILE A 73 4.16 12.83 -16.01
CA ILE A 73 4.91 13.68 -16.94
C ILE A 73 6.42 13.61 -16.64
N PRO A 74 7.30 13.62 -17.65
CA PRO A 74 8.75 13.59 -17.43
C PRO A 74 9.32 14.90 -16.89
N ALA A 75 8.62 16.02 -17.08
CA ALA A 75 9.05 17.36 -16.67
C ALA A 75 7.87 18.32 -16.58
N ILE A 76 8.03 19.36 -15.75
CA ILE A 76 7.13 20.52 -15.71
C ILE A 76 7.46 21.42 -16.91
N ASP A 77 6.82 21.12 -18.03
CA ASP A 77 7.01 21.84 -19.28
C ASP A 77 5.64 22.15 -19.92
N TYR A 78 5.52 23.33 -20.53
CA TYR A 78 4.27 23.80 -21.12
C TYR A 78 3.78 22.86 -22.23
N GLU A 79 4.67 22.43 -23.13
CA GLU A 79 4.29 21.56 -24.25
C GLU A 79 3.92 20.17 -23.76
N VAL A 80 4.68 19.62 -22.81
CA VAL A 80 4.41 18.30 -22.22
C VAL A 80 3.02 18.27 -21.57
N ILE A 81 2.71 19.23 -20.71
CA ILE A 81 1.44 19.28 -19.99
C ILE A 81 0.28 19.55 -20.94
N CYS A 82 0.37 20.60 -21.77
CA CYS A 82 -0.73 21.00 -22.64
C CYS A 82 -1.05 19.92 -23.66
N ARG A 83 -0.05 19.36 -24.34
CA ARG A 83 -0.28 18.37 -25.39
C ARG A 83 -0.90 17.09 -24.82
N ASN A 84 -0.45 16.60 -23.67
CA ASN A 84 -1.06 15.40 -23.08
C ASN A 84 -2.53 15.61 -22.69
N LEU A 85 -2.86 16.78 -22.12
CA LEU A 85 -4.24 17.13 -21.79
C LEU A 85 -5.09 17.35 -23.04
N ASP A 86 -4.56 17.97 -24.09
CA ASP A 86 -5.25 18.17 -25.38
C ASP A 86 -5.52 16.81 -26.07
N GLN A 87 -4.59 15.86 -25.93
CA GLN A 87 -4.71 14.49 -26.42
C GLN A 87 -5.58 13.58 -25.53
N GLY A 88 -6.18 14.12 -24.46
CA GLY A 88 -7.26 13.46 -23.75
C GLY A 88 -6.93 12.88 -22.38
N ALA A 89 -5.73 13.11 -21.84
CA ALA A 89 -5.50 12.89 -20.41
C ALA A 89 -6.49 13.72 -19.56
N ARG A 90 -7.00 13.14 -18.48
CA ARG A 90 -7.88 13.78 -17.47
C ARG A 90 -7.14 14.22 -16.21
N GLY A 91 -5.82 14.10 -16.21
CA GLY A 91 -5.00 14.59 -15.13
C GLY A 91 -3.55 14.23 -15.32
N ILE A 92 -2.72 14.87 -14.50
CA ILE A 92 -1.28 14.72 -14.53
C ILE A 92 -0.78 14.29 -13.15
N VAL A 93 0.19 13.39 -13.15
CA VAL A 93 1.04 13.06 -12.00
C VAL A 93 2.34 13.81 -12.21
N VAL A 94 2.67 14.69 -11.27
CA VAL A 94 3.88 15.50 -11.31
C VAL A 94 4.91 14.89 -10.38
N PRO A 95 5.99 14.30 -10.93
CA PRO A 95 7.07 13.75 -10.13
C PRO A 95 8.02 14.83 -9.64
N ARG A 96 8.89 14.46 -8.70
CA ARG A 96 10.07 15.21 -8.25
C ARG A 96 9.82 16.64 -7.80
N ILE A 97 8.61 16.95 -7.32
CA ILE A 97 8.30 18.27 -6.76
C ILE A 97 9.18 18.52 -5.53
N THR A 98 9.68 19.73 -5.42
CA THR A 98 10.51 20.20 -4.31
C THR A 98 9.97 21.47 -3.67
N SER A 99 9.14 22.25 -4.37
CA SER A 99 8.69 23.58 -3.91
C SER A 99 7.23 23.89 -4.23
N ALA A 100 6.70 24.92 -3.57
CA ALA A 100 5.35 25.42 -3.82
C ALA A 100 5.23 26.11 -5.19
N GLU A 101 6.30 26.79 -5.60
CA GLU A 101 6.41 27.53 -6.84
C GLU A 101 6.23 26.62 -8.06
N GLU A 102 6.83 25.42 -8.03
CA GLU A 102 6.68 24.41 -9.09
C GLU A 102 5.22 23.98 -9.25
N ILE A 103 4.48 23.82 -8.15
CA ILE A 103 3.06 23.44 -8.18
C ILE A 103 2.22 24.59 -8.75
N HIS A 104 2.49 25.83 -8.35
CA HIS A 104 1.83 27.00 -8.93
C HIS A 104 2.06 27.08 -10.45
N GLN A 105 3.29 26.84 -10.90
CA GLN A 105 3.62 26.78 -12.32
C GLN A 105 2.82 25.69 -13.04
N VAL A 106 2.70 24.48 -12.45
CA VAL A 106 1.89 23.41 -13.03
C VAL A 106 0.42 23.81 -13.15
N ILE A 107 -0.18 24.38 -12.09
CA ILE A 107 -1.58 24.81 -12.09
C ILE A 107 -1.81 25.87 -13.17
N GLU A 108 -0.90 26.83 -13.27
CA GLU A 108 -0.95 27.89 -14.28
C GLU A 108 -0.91 27.32 -15.71
N ILE A 109 -0.06 26.32 -15.99
CA ILE A 109 0.02 25.67 -17.29
C ILE A 109 -1.20 24.79 -17.58
N MET A 110 -1.66 24.03 -16.59
CA MET A 110 -2.72 23.01 -16.75
C MET A 110 -4.12 23.63 -16.92
N LYS A 111 -4.40 24.76 -16.27
CA LYS A 111 -5.73 25.36 -16.21
C LYS A 111 -5.91 26.48 -17.24
N TYR A 112 -7.13 26.61 -17.74
CA TYR A 112 -7.55 27.71 -18.61
C TYR A 112 -7.86 28.97 -17.79
N PRO A 113 -7.81 30.17 -18.41
CA PRO A 113 -8.27 31.40 -17.78
C PRO A 113 -9.69 31.26 -17.19
N PRO A 114 -9.97 31.85 -16.01
CA PRO A 114 -9.10 32.69 -15.18
C PRO A 114 -8.20 31.90 -14.19
N LYS A 115 -8.31 30.57 -14.13
CA LYS A 115 -7.58 29.73 -13.15
C LYS A 115 -6.12 29.45 -13.55
N GLY A 116 -5.76 29.71 -14.80
CA GLY A 116 -4.40 29.53 -15.35
C GLY A 116 -4.26 30.20 -16.72
N LYS A 117 -3.27 29.77 -17.50
CA LYS A 117 -2.84 30.36 -18.78
C LYS A 117 -2.76 29.36 -19.93
N ARG A 118 -3.33 28.16 -19.80
CA ARG A 118 -3.37 27.17 -20.88
C ARG A 118 -3.97 27.75 -22.17
N GLY A 119 -3.30 27.54 -23.30
CA GLY A 119 -3.79 27.94 -24.63
C GLY A 119 -5.02 27.13 -25.06
N LEU A 120 -6.06 27.82 -25.53
CA LEU A 120 -7.33 27.19 -25.90
C LEU A 120 -7.23 26.40 -27.20
N TYR A 121 -7.48 25.09 -27.10
CA TYR A 121 -7.74 24.20 -28.23
C TYR A 121 -9.02 23.40 -27.92
N PRO A 122 -10.20 23.91 -28.30
CA PRO A 122 -11.46 23.32 -27.90
C PRO A 122 -11.75 22.08 -28.76
N GLY A 123 -12.08 20.96 -28.11
CA GLY A 123 -12.59 19.77 -28.78
C GLY A 123 -11.59 18.63 -28.91
N GLY A 124 -11.64 17.95 -30.06
CA GLY A 124 -10.76 16.82 -30.38
C GLY A 124 -10.86 15.67 -29.37
N THR A 125 -9.72 15.07 -29.07
CA THR A 125 -9.64 13.90 -28.20
C THR A 125 -10.03 14.21 -26.74
N ALA A 126 -9.77 15.43 -26.26
CA ALA A 126 -10.12 15.87 -24.90
C ALA A 126 -11.62 15.78 -24.57
N VAL A 127 -12.49 15.80 -25.57
CA VAL A 127 -13.95 15.59 -25.43
C VAL A 127 -14.48 14.41 -26.23
N GLY A 128 -13.61 13.55 -26.77
CA GLY A 128 -14.04 12.42 -27.61
C GLY A 128 -14.78 12.87 -28.89
N TYR A 129 -14.44 14.04 -29.43
CA TYR A 129 -15.09 14.66 -30.59
C TYR A 129 -16.59 15.00 -30.39
N CYS A 130 -17.09 14.95 -29.16
CA CYS A 130 -18.43 15.42 -28.86
C CYS A 130 -18.54 16.95 -29.03
N PRO A 131 -19.67 17.48 -29.52
CA PRO A 131 -19.91 18.92 -29.60
C PRO A 131 -19.80 19.59 -28.23
N THR A 132 -19.11 20.74 -28.18
CA THR A 132 -18.98 21.55 -26.95
C THR A 132 -18.79 23.01 -27.32
N THR A 133 -19.20 23.93 -26.44
CA THR A 133 -18.85 25.34 -26.59
C THR A 133 -17.48 25.60 -25.95
N PRO A 134 -16.72 26.63 -26.39
CA PRO A 134 -15.48 27.00 -25.71
C PRO A 134 -15.65 27.24 -24.21
N ALA A 135 -16.77 27.86 -23.81
CA ALA A 135 -17.07 28.15 -22.41
C ALA A 135 -17.30 26.86 -21.59
N ASP A 136 -18.10 25.93 -22.12
CA ASP A 136 -18.37 24.65 -21.45
C ASP A 136 -17.13 23.77 -21.38
N PHE A 137 -16.30 23.79 -22.44
CA PHE A 137 -15.02 23.09 -22.47
C PHE A 137 -14.05 23.62 -21.40
N ILE A 138 -13.88 24.94 -21.34
CA ILE A 138 -13.02 25.58 -20.33
C ILE A 138 -13.50 25.22 -18.92
N ARG A 139 -14.81 25.29 -18.67
CA ARG A 139 -15.41 24.93 -17.38
C ARG A 139 -15.13 23.46 -17.05
N ASP A 140 -15.45 22.52 -17.94
CA ASP A 140 -15.23 21.08 -17.75
C ASP A 140 -13.76 20.77 -17.44
N GLN A 141 -12.82 21.27 -18.25
CA GLN A 141 -11.39 21.01 -18.06
C GLN A 141 -10.86 21.60 -16.76
N ASN A 142 -11.30 22.82 -16.41
CA ASN A 142 -10.88 23.44 -15.16
C ASN A 142 -11.40 22.68 -13.93
N ASP A 143 -12.61 22.15 -14.01
CA ASP A 143 -13.29 21.53 -12.88
C ASP A 143 -12.99 20.04 -12.75
N THR A 144 -12.60 19.35 -13.82
CA THR A 144 -12.41 17.88 -13.81
C THR A 144 -10.96 17.42 -13.96
N THR A 145 -10.06 18.23 -14.53
CA THR A 145 -8.66 17.82 -14.70
C THR A 145 -7.95 17.72 -13.36
N LEU A 146 -7.43 16.53 -13.07
CA LEU A 146 -6.75 16.18 -11.82
C LEU A 146 -5.29 16.59 -11.79
N LEU A 147 -4.87 17.13 -10.65
CA LEU A 147 -3.47 17.32 -10.31
C LEU A 147 -3.07 16.37 -9.18
N ILE A 148 -2.18 15.44 -9.49
CA ILE A 148 -1.56 14.54 -8.53
C ILE A 148 -0.10 14.98 -8.35
N VAL A 149 0.30 15.28 -7.12
CA VAL A 149 1.66 15.70 -6.78
C VAL A 149 2.39 14.56 -6.09
N GLN A 150 3.57 14.20 -6.59
CA GLN A 150 4.39 13.16 -6.01
C GLN A 150 5.40 13.75 -5.01
N ILE A 151 5.31 13.32 -3.75
CA ILE A 151 6.26 13.68 -2.69
C ILE A 151 7.24 12.52 -2.54
N GLU A 152 8.50 12.71 -2.95
CA GLU A 152 9.48 11.62 -3.03
C GLU A 152 10.91 12.00 -2.71
N ASN A 153 11.16 13.25 -2.32
CA ASN A 153 12.49 13.70 -1.92
C ASN A 153 12.43 14.47 -0.59
N GLN A 154 13.59 14.58 0.07
CA GLN A 154 13.71 15.21 1.38
C GLN A 154 13.30 16.69 1.35
N GLN A 155 13.58 17.41 0.26
CA GLN A 155 13.24 18.82 0.13
C GLN A 155 11.71 19.02 0.09
N ALA A 156 11.00 18.19 -0.65
CA ALA A 156 9.54 18.16 -0.72
C ALA A 156 8.91 17.90 0.66
N VAL A 157 9.54 17.00 1.43
CA VAL A 157 9.13 16.71 2.80
C VAL A 157 9.34 17.92 3.72
N GLN A 158 10.47 18.61 3.61
CA GLN A 158 10.74 19.83 4.38
C GLN A 158 9.76 20.95 4.03
N ASN A 159 9.38 21.05 2.76
CA ASN A 159 8.44 22.03 2.24
C ASN A 159 6.97 21.55 2.23
N LEU A 160 6.66 20.45 2.94
CA LEU A 160 5.36 19.80 2.78
C LEU A 160 4.21 20.73 3.16
N ASP A 161 4.33 21.52 4.22
CA ASP A 161 3.22 22.38 4.67
C ASP A 161 2.91 23.48 3.65
N SER A 162 3.94 24.06 3.04
CA SER A 162 3.74 25.04 1.96
C SER A 162 3.14 24.39 0.73
N ILE A 163 3.61 23.20 0.34
CA ILE A 163 3.06 22.41 -0.78
C ILE A 163 1.58 22.06 -0.53
N LEU A 164 1.25 21.50 0.63
CA LEU A 164 -0.12 21.06 0.97
C LEU A 164 -1.11 22.22 1.11
N SER A 165 -0.61 23.43 1.40
CA SER A 165 -1.46 24.62 1.51
C SER A 165 -1.98 25.14 0.16
N ILE A 166 -1.45 24.65 -0.97
CA ILE A 166 -1.78 25.18 -2.30
C ILE A 166 -3.15 24.67 -2.76
N PRO A 167 -4.11 25.58 -3.00
CA PRO A 167 -5.40 25.20 -3.57
C PRO A 167 -5.23 24.64 -4.98
N GLY A 168 -5.90 23.52 -5.26
CA GLY A 168 -5.92 22.91 -6.61
C GLY A 168 -5.07 21.65 -6.75
N ILE A 169 -4.32 21.25 -5.72
CA ILE A 169 -3.81 19.89 -5.59
C ILE A 169 -4.98 18.97 -5.21
N ASP A 170 -5.17 17.88 -5.96
CA ASP A 170 -6.26 16.95 -5.71
C ASP A 170 -5.82 15.69 -4.96
N VAL A 171 -4.60 15.22 -5.24
CA VAL A 171 -4.04 14.00 -4.63
C VAL A 171 -2.57 14.23 -4.34
N ILE A 172 -2.14 13.81 -3.15
CA ILE A 172 -0.74 13.64 -2.81
C ILE A 172 -0.40 12.17 -2.97
N LEU A 173 0.42 11.88 -3.96
CA LEU A 173 1.04 10.57 -4.12
C LEU A 173 2.34 10.59 -3.34
N ILE A 174 2.50 9.68 -2.38
CA ILE A 174 3.82 9.46 -1.79
C ILE A 174 4.56 8.58 -2.78
N GLY A 175 5.38 9.21 -3.64
CA GLY A 175 6.41 8.47 -4.38
C GLY A 175 7.33 7.81 -3.36
N PRO A 176 8.12 6.79 -3.71
CA PRO A 176 8.94 6.12 -2.72
C PRO A 176 9.88 7.14 -2.11
N ALA A 177 9.49 7.70 -0.96
CA ALA A 177 10.37 8.36 -0.03
C ALA A 177 11.58 7.44 0.12
N ASP A 178 12.76 7.98 0.36
CA ASP A 178 13.93 7.12 0.54
C ASP A 178 13.69 6.15 1.72
N LEU A 179 13.20 4.97 1.37
CA LEU A 179 12.92 3.83 2.23
C LEU A 179 14.12 2.89 2.22
N SER A 180 15.29 3.30 1.72
CA SER A 180 16.52 2.50 1.79
C SER A 180 16.81 2.06 3.23
N GLU A 181 16.55 2.94 4.20
CA GLU A 181 16.57 2.62 5.63
C GLU A 181 15.20 2.23 6.20
N GLY A 182 14.13 2.40 5.42
CA GLY A 182 12.80 1.86 5.68
C GLY A 182 11.75 2.75 6.31
N ALA A 183 10.52 2.23 6.34
CA ALA A 183 9.34 2.97 6.78
C ALA A 183 9.46 3.47 8.24
N ARG A 184 9.99 2.64 9.14
CA ARG A 184 10.20 3.02 10.55
C ARG A 184 11.19 4.16 10.71
N ARG A 185 12.29 4.14 9.95
CA ARG A 185 13.33 5.17 10.02
C ARG A 185 12.82 6.49 9.52
N LEU A 186 12.18 6.47 8.35
CA LEU A 186 11.54 7.64 7.75
C LEU A 186 10.51 8.24 8.72
N ALA A 187 9.60 7.41 9.25
CA ALA A 187 8.58 7.86 10.20
C ALA A 187 9.20 8.58 11.41
N ARG A 188 10.27 8.03 11.99
CA ARG A 188 10.98 8.64 13.12
C ARG A 188 11.71 9.94 12.77
N LEU A 189 12.29 10.02 11.57
CA LEU A 189 12.93 11.26 11.10
C LEU A 189 11.88 12.37 10.97
N LEU A 190 10.76 12.06 10.32
CA LEU A 190 9.64 12.98 10.18
C LEU A 190 9.06 13.39 11.54
N ALA A 191 8.93 12.44 12.46
CA ALA A 191 8.36 12.70 13.78
C ALA A 191 9.21 13.63 14.65
N ARG A 192 10.54 13.66 14.45
CA ARG A 192 11.43 14.61 15.14
C ARG A 192 11.19 16.04 14.71
N ASP A 193 10.86 16.23 13.43
CA ASP A 193 10.67 17.53 12.82
C ASP A 193 9.23 18.03 12.98
N LYS A 194 8.26 17.14 12.76
CA LYS A 194 6.82 17.45 12.64
C LYS A 194 5.98 17.00 13.84
N GLY A 195 6.63 16.43 14.85
CA GLY A 195 5.98 15.90 16.04
C GLY A 195 5.53 14.43 15.92
N PRO A 196 5.20 13.79 17.07
CA PRO A 196 5.00 12.35 17.16
C PRO A 196 3.79 11.84 16.37
N ALA A 197 2.81 12.69 16.08
CA ALA A 197 1.59 12.31 15.35
C ALA A 197 1.88 11.76 13.94
N VAL A 198 3.01 12.12 13.32
CA VAL A 198 3.37 11.60 12.00
C VAL A 198 3.67 10.09 12.04
N LEU A 199 4.14 9.54 13.18
CA LEU A 199 4.35 8.09 13.32
C LEU A 199 3.06 7.32 13.05
N ASP A 200 1.92 7.87 13.47
CA ASP A 200 0.61 7.21 13.41
C ASP A 200 0.07 7.09 11.97
N CYS A 201 0.70 7.77 11.01
CA CYS A 201 0.40 7.62 9.58
C CYS A 201 1.07 6.39 8.95
N PHE A 202 2.08 5.80 9.59
CA PHE A 202 2.84 4.68 9.05
C PHE A 202 2.36 3.34 9.60
N LEU A 203 2.46 2.28 8.79
CA LEU A 203 2.23 0.91 9.23
C LEU A 203 3.53 0.10 9.13
N TYR A 204 4.08 -0.29 10.28
CA TYR A 204 5.22 -1.20 10.37
C TYR A 204 5.23 -1.90 11.73
N THR A 205 5.87 -3.06 11.79
CA THR A 205 6.34 -3.66 13.04
C THR A 205 7.80 -3.27 13.27
N ALA A 206 8.22 -3.25 14.53
CA ALA A 206 9.50 -2.71 14.95
C ALA A 206 10.32 -3.78 15.70
N TYR A 207 11.62 -3.83 15.40
CA TYR A 207 12.58 -4.78 15.98
C TYR A 207 13.84 -4.04 16.40
N ALA A 208 14.25 -4.25 17.66
CA ALA A 208 15.41 -3.61 18.24
C ALA A 208 15.46 -2.11 17.91
N ARG A 209 16.67 -1.60 17.63
CA ARG A 209 16.91 -0.19 17.32
C ARG A 209 16.45 0.21 15.90
N ASN A 210 16.79 -0.62 14.91
CA ASN A 210 16.69 -0.26 13.49
C ASN A 210 15.86 -1.25 12.66
N GLY A 211 15.52 -2.44 13.17
CA GLY A 211 14.77 -3.43 12.43
C GLY A 211 13.30 -3.03 12.28
N TRP A 212 12.71 -3.38 11.16
CA TRP A 212 11.31 -3.14 10.87
C TRP A 212 10.81 -4.10 9.79
N MET A 213 9.49 -4.26 9.71
CA MET A 213 8.84 -4.93 8.59
C MET A 213 7.52 -4.21 8.30
N VAL A 214 7.22 -3.95 7.04
CA VAL A 214 5.88 -3.49 6.62
C VAL A 214 5.03 -4.73 6.32
N PRO A 215 3.88 -4.92 6.99
CA PRO A 215 2.96 -6.02 6.69
C PRO A 215 2.53 -5.96 5.22
N ASN A 216 2.53 -7.10 4.52
CA ASN A 216 2.09 -7.18 3.14
C ASN A 216 1.02 -8.27 2.93
N GLN A 217 0.15 -8.04 1.94
CA GLN A 217 -0.79 -8.98 1.31
C GLN A 217 -1.88 -9.67 2.16
N TYR A 218 -1.76 -9.72 3.50
CA TYR A 218 -2.75 -10.37 4.38
C TYR A 218 -3.19 -9.42 5.50
N TRP A 219 -4.51 -9.27 5.67
CA TRP A 219 -5.09 -8.40 6.71
C TRP A 219 -5.47 -9.21 7.95
N THR A 220 -4.45 -9.79 8.62
CA THR A 220 -4.65 -10.70 9.76
C THR A 220 -3.68 -10.38 10.90
N PRO A 221 -4.09 -10.55 12.18
CA PRO A 221 -3.27 -10.19 13.33
C PRO A 221 -1.89 -10.84 13.37
N GLY A 222 -1.75 -12.08 12.86
CA GLY A 222 -0.47 -12.79 12.83
C GLY A 222 0.65 -12.03 12.10
N THR A 223 0.30 -11.20 11.12
CA THR A 223 1.27 -10.35 10.41
C THR A 223 1.93 -9.28 11.29
N LEU A 224 1.30 -8.94 12.41
CA LEU A 224 1.77 -7.98 13.39
C LEU A 224 2.37 -8.66 14.62
N SER A 225 2.39 -9.99 14.67
CA SER A 225 2.90 -10.74 15.82
C SER A 225 4.38 -10.47 16.09
N PRO A 226 4.78 -10.40 17.37
CA PRO A 226 6.15 -10.14 17.77
C PRO A 226 7.05 -11.38 17.62
N MET A 227 7.28 -11.80 16.38
CA MET A 227 8.08 -12.98 16.01
C MET A 227 9.52 -12.60 15.64
N ALA A 228 10.51 -13.36 16.13
CA ALA A 228 11.93 -13.10 15.84
C ALA A 228 12.29 -13.10 14.34
N ILE A 229 11.63 -13.97 13.56
CA ILE A 229 11.65 -13.93 12.11
C ILE A 229 10.28 -13.47 11.66
N MET A 230 10.29 -12.37 10.92
CA MET A 230 9.13 -11.90 10.21
C MET A 230 9.33 -12.14 8.73
N GLY A 231 8.27 -12.55 8.07
CA GLY A 231 8.31 -12.84 6.66
C GLY A 231 7.00 -13.42 6.23
N LYS A 232 6.77 -13.40 4.93
CA LYS A 232 5.59 -13.98 4.32
C LYS A 232 5.48 -15.43 4.80
N TYR A 233 4.37 -15.76 5.47
CA TYR A 233 3.94 -17.12 5.84
C TYR A 233 4.55 -17.79 7.07
N TYR A 234 5.43 -17.15 7.84
CA TYR A 234 5.92 -17.69 9.12
C TYR A 234 4.92 -17.56 10.29
N MET A 235 3.76 -16.97 10.02
CA MET A 235 2.70 -16.67 10.94
C MET A 235 1.37 -17.25 10.44
N HIS A 236 0.42 -17.40 11.35
CA HIS A 236 -0.95 -17.71 11.03
C HIS A 236 -1.62 -16.52 10.33
N TYR A 237 -2.28 -16.79 9.21
CA TYR A 237 -2.97 -15.78 8.38
C TYR A 237 -4.42 -16.19 8.09
N GLY A 238 -5.04 -16.95 8.99
CA GLY A 238 -6.47 -17.26 8.94
C GLY A 238 -7.34 -16.03 9.14
N LYS A 239 -8.62 -16.16 8.81
CA LYS A 239 -9.64 -15.11 8.98
C LYS A 239 -10.40 -15.25 10.30
N GLU A 240 -10.24 -16.41 10.94
CA GLU A 240 -10.78 -16.69 12.26
C GLU A 240 -10.16 -15.78 13.32
N PHE A 241 -10.98 -15.37 14.27
CA PHE A 241 -10.49 -14.84 15.52
C PHE A 241 -9.83 -15.98 16.30
N LEU A 242 -8.63 -15.71 16.77
CA LEU A 242 -7.95 -16.51 17.77
C LEU A 242 -7.65 -15.60 18.95
N PRO A 243 -7.92 -16.04 20.20
CA PRO A 243 -7.39 -15.39 21.38
C PRO A 243 -5.90 -15.06 21.21
N PRO A 244 -5.41 -13.86 21.57
CA PRO A 244 -4.07 -13.41 21.22
C PRO A 244 -2.97 -14.37 21.68
N ARG A 245 -3.12 -15.00 22.86
CA ARG A 245 -2.16 -16.02 23.33
C ARG A 245 -2.19 -17.29 22.49
N GLU A 246 -3.35 -17.72 22.03
CA GLU A 246 -3.48 -18.86 21.11
C GLU A 246 -2.93 -18.50 19.72
N LEU A 247 -3.19 -17.29 19.23
CA LEU A 247 -2.58 -16.78 18.00
C LEU A 247 -1.05 -16.87 18.07
N GLY A 248 -0.45 -16.45 19.18
CA GLY A 248 1.00 -16.57 19.37
C GLY A 248 1.51 -18.02 19.30
N ARG A 249 0.76 -18.99 19.83
CA ARG A 249 1.11 -20.42 19.71
C ARG A 249 0.97 -20.92 18.27
N ARG A 250 -0.06 -20.48 17.55
CA ARG A 250 -0.27 -20.83 16.14
C ARG A 250 0.82 -20.23 15.25
N ASP A 251 1.24 -19.00 15.53
CA ASP A 251 2.37 -18.37 14.84
C ASP A 251 3.66 -19.15 15.07
N ALA A 252 3.96 -19.52 16.32
CA ALA A 252 5.12 -20.35 16.64
C ALA A 252 5.09 -21.73 15.96
N GLN A 253 3.93 -22.39 15.94
CA GLN A 253 3.75 -23.66 15.24
C GLN A 253 3.98 -23.51 13.73
N ARG A 254 3.46 -22.42 13.14
CA ARG A 254 3.64 -22.14 11.73
C ARG A 254 5.09 -21.85 11.38
N PHE A 255 5.81 -21.13 12.24
CA PHE A 255 7.23 -20.89 12.11
C PHE A 255 8.04 -22.20 12.08
N LEU A 256 7.77 -23.12 13.01
CA LEU A 256 8.41 -24.46 13.02
C LEU A 256 8.17 -25.23 11.73
N ARG A 257 6.92 -25.26 11.25
CA ARG A 257 6.54 -25.96 10.02
C ARG A 257 7.19 -25.35 8.78
N GLU A 258 7.36 -24.03 8.74
CA GLU A 258 8.05 -23.36 7.64
C GLU A 258 9.55 -23.67 7.65
N LEU A 259 10.17 -23.69 8.83
CA LEU A 259 11.58 -24.07 8.97
C LEU A 259 11.87 -25.48 8.44
N ILE A 260 10.93 -26.42 8.58
CA ILE A 260 11.08 -27.77 7.98
C ILE A 260 11.26 -27.67 6.46
N MET A 261 10.38 -26.93 5.80
CA MET A 261 10.41 -26.81 4.34
C MET A 261 11.63 -26.00 3.87
N ASP A 262 11.92 -24.88 4.53
CA ASP A 262 13.04 -24.00 4.15
C ASP A 262 14.39 -24.68 4.34
N ASN A 263 14.57 -25.45 5.42
CA ASN A 263 15.81 -26.17 5.69
C ASN A 263 16.12 -27.21 4.60
N LEU A 264 15.09 -27.73 3.92
CA LEU A 264 15.22 -28.70 2.83
C LEU A 264 15.04 -28.07 1.43
N GLY A 265 14.92 -26.74 1.35
CA GLY A 265 14.80 -26.01 0.08
C GLY A 265 13.51 -26.29 -0.70
N VAL A 266 12.44 -26.70 -0.01
CA VAL A 266 11.16 -27.03 -0.66
C VAL A 266 10.30 -25.79 -0.82
N CYS A 267 9.85 -25.55 -2.04
CA CYS A 267 9.02 -24.40 -2.35
C CYS A 267 7.70 -24.42 -1.56
N ARG A 268 7.32 -23.26 -1.01
CA ARG A 268 6.10 -23.04 -0.21
C ARG A 268 4.79 -23.46 -0.88
N PHE A 269 4.73 -23.61 -2.22
CA PHE A 269 3.50 -24.09 -2.89
C PHE A 269 3.19 -25.56 -2.58
N HIS A 270 4.13 -26.27 -1.94
CA HIS A 270 3.97 -27.65 -1.47
C HIS A 270 3.55 -27.74 0.00
N ARG A 271 3.16 -26.62 0.61
CA ARG A 271 2.64 -26.53 1.97
C ARG A 271 1.50 -27.54 2.20
N GLY A 272 1.39 -28.06 3.43
CA GLY A 272 0.46 -29.13 3.77
C GLY A 272 1.18 -30.48 3.66
N TRP A 273 1.22 -31.08 2.47
CA TRP A 273 1.81 -32.42 2.31
C TRP A 273 3.32 -32.43 2.61
N ALA A 274 4.08 -31.39 2.21
CA ALA A 274 5.53 -31.38 2.41
C ALA A 274 5.90 -31.32 3.90
N GLU A 275 5.11 -30.64 4.72
CA GLU A 275 5.35 -30.51 6.16
C GLU A 275 5.23 -31.84 6.91
N GLU A 276 4.42 -32.75 6.37
CA GLU A 276 4.22 -34.09 6.91
C GLU A 276 5.22 -35.07 6.30
N MET A 277 5.45 -35.00 4.99
CA MET A 277 6.28 -35.96 4.27
C MET A 277 7.78 -35.73 4.41
N LEU A 278 8.26 -34.47 4.52
CA LEU A 278 9.69 -34.20 4.57
C LEU A 278 10.40 -34.85 5.76
N PRO A 279 9.86 -34.81 7.00
CA PRO A 279 10.42 -35.59 8.10
C PRO A 279 10.45 -37.10 7.83
N GLU A 280 9.44 -37.66 7.16
CA GLU A 280 9.42 -39.09 6.79
C GLU A 280 10.48 -39.43 5.74
N ILE A 281 10.70 -38.54 4.76
CA ILE A 281 11.76 -38.67 3.75
C ILE A 281 13.12 -38.67 4.45
N VAL A 282 13.34 -37.73 5.39
CA VAL A 282 14.59 -37.69 6.16
C VAL A 282 14.80 -38.96 6.98
N GLY A 283 13.73 -39.49 7.57
CA GLY A 283 13.74 -40.77 8.28
C GLY A 283 14.07 -41.95 7.37
N SER A 284 13.46 -42.03 6.20
CA SER A 284 13.59 -43.17 5.29
C SER A 284 14.95 -43.20 4.59
N LEU A 285 15.50 -42.04 4.23
CA LEU A 285 16.78 -41.95 3.52
C LEU A 285 17.99 -42.01 4.45
N TRP A 286 17.91 -41.40 5.65
CA TRP A 286 19.07 -41.26 6.55
C TRP A 286 18.85 -41.83 7.95
N GLY A 287 17.63 -42.23 8.34
CA GLY A 287 17.33 -42.67 9.70
C GLY A 287 17.32 -41.54 10.74
N LEU A 288 17.25 -40.27 10.31
CA LEU A 288 17.48 -39.10 11.15
C LEU A 288 16.22 -38.26 11.44
N LYS A 289 15.01 -38.81 11.24
CA LYS A 289 13.74 -38.05 11.40
C LYS A 289 13.64 -37.33 12.75
N ASP A 290 13.83 -38.04 13.85
CA ASP A 290 13.65 -37.46 15.19
C ASP A 290 14.75 -36.46 15.53
N GLU A 291 15.98 -36.73 15.08
CA GLU A 291 17.10 -35.79 15.26
C GLU A 291 16.88 -34.51 14.46
N TYR A 292 16.42 -34.64 13.22
CA TYR A 292 16.06 -33.52 12.36
C TYR A 292 14.97 -32.64 12.99
N LEU A 293 13.88 -33.24 13.47
CA LEU A 293 12.80 -32.50 14.13
C LEU A 293 13.26 -31.82 15.43
N ARG A 294 14.09 -32.49 16.25
CA ARG A 294 14.71 -31.87 17.44
C ARG A 294 15.59 -30.69 17.07
N ASN A 295 16.39 -30.81 16.01
CA ASN A 295 17.26 -29.74 15.54
C ASN A 295 16.47 -28.54 15.00
N ILE A 296 15.34 -28.77 14.31
CA ILE A 296 14.43 -27.70 13.88
C ILE A 296 13.85 -26.99 15.11
N ALA A 297 13.35 -27.73 16.10
CA ALA A 297 12.79 -27.15 17.32
C ALA A 297 13.82 -26.32 18.10
N ALA A 298 15.03 -26.86 18.29
CA ALA A 298 16.13 -26.14 18.93
C ALA A 298 16.53 -24.88 18.14
N THR A 299 16.60 -24.98 16.81
CA THR A 299 16.90 -23.83 15.93
C THR A 299 15.84 -22.73 16.06
N ALA A 300 14.55 -23.10 16.03
CA ALA A 300 13.45 -22.15 16.24
C ALA A 300 13.52 -21.48 17.61
N GLY A 301 13.82 -22.25 18.67
CA GLY A 301 14.03 -21.74 20.02
C GLY A 301 15.20 -20.76 20.11
N ARG A 302 16.35 -21.06 19.47
CA ARG A 302 17.51 -20.14 19.40
C ARG A 302 17.24 -18.87 18.62
N ILE A 303 16.42 -18.96 17.59
CA ILE A 303 15.99 -17.77 16.83
C ILE A 303 15.07 -16.93 17.72
N ASN A 304 14.10 -17.55 18.39
CA ASN A 304 13.18 -16.85 19.28
C ASN A 304 13.85 -16.29 20.56
N SER A 305 14.91 -16.92 21.08
CA SER A 305 15.66 -16.37 22.22
C SER A 305 16.41 -15.07 21.88
N ARG A 306 16.61 -14.81 20.58
CA ARG A 306 17.15 -13.54 20.04
C ARG A 306 16.06 -12.57 19.60
N ASN A 307 14.78 -12.88 19.88
CA ASN A 307 13.66 -12.00 19.54
C ASN A 307 13.82 -10.66 20.26
N ALA A 308 13.98 -9.60 19.47
CA ALA A 308 14.08 -8.23 19.96
C ALA A 308 12.90 -7.38 19.45
N SER A 309 11.75 -8.01 19.23
CA SER A 309 10.51 -7.30 18.89
C SER A 309 10.19 -6.24 19.94
N VAL A 310 9.62 -5.12 19.49
CA VAL A 310 9.08 -4.09 20.37
C VAL A 310 7.58 -3.96 20.14
N SER A 311 6.86 -3.46 21.16
CA SER A 311 5.43 -3.17 21.04
C SER A 311 5.17 -2.23 19.86
N TRP A 312 3.97 -2.33 19.29
CA TRP A 312 3.58 -1.53 18.13
C TRP A 312 3.72 -0.03 18.39
N GLU A 313 4.62 0.62 17.66
CA GLU A 313 4.89 2.05 17.77
C GLU A 313 3.77 2.91 17.15
N PRO A 314 3.32 2.68 15.89
CA PRO A 314 2.32 3.53 15.27
C PRO A 314 0.88 3.12 15.65
N LEU A 315 -0.01 4.10 15.86
CA LEU A 315 -1.44 3.83 16.07
C LEU A 315 -2.09 3.05 14.92
N ARG A 316 -1.56 3.16 13.69
CA ARG A 316 -2.10 2.42 12.54
C ARG A 316 -2.02 0.90 12.71
N ALA A 317 -1.02 0.39 13.43
CA ALA A 317 -0.95 -1.05 13.75
C ALA A 317 -2.06 -1.47 14.73
N LEU A 318 -2.45 -0.58 15.64
CA LEU A 318 -3.55 -0.83 16.58
C LEU A 318 -4.91 -0.78 15.85
N ASP A 319 -5.08 0.20 14.96
CA ASP A 319 -6.26 0.30 14.10
C ASP A 319 -6.42 -0.93 13.22
N PHE A 320 -5.32 -1.49 12.71
CA PHE A 320 -5.32 -2.72 11.93
C PHE A 320 -5.94 -3.88 12.72
N ILE A 321 -5.45 -4.12 13.96
CA ILE A 321 -5.96 -5.18 14.84
C ILE A 321 -7.43 -4.93 15.17
N HIS A 322 -7.75 -3.71 15.58
CA HIS A 322 -9.12 -3.37 15.97
C HIS A 322 -10.11 -3.56 14.82
N THR A 323 -9.73 -3.15 13.60
CA THR A 323 -10.54 -3.34 12.39
C THR A 323 -10.75 -4.81 12.08
N PHE A 324 -9.70 -5.64 12.24
CA PHE A 324 -9.82 -7.08 12.08
C PHE A 324 -10.83 -7.68 13.08
N LEU A 325 -10.74 -7.32 14.37
CA LEU A 325 -11.64 -7.82 15.40
C LEU A 325 -13.10 -7.44 15.11
N LYS A 326 -13.38 -6.17 14.77
CA LYS A 326 -14.74 -5.74 14.38
C LYS A 326 -15.25 -6.53 13.18
N ARG A 327 -14.41 -6.71 12.15
CA ARG A 327 -14.76 -7.50 10.97
C ARG A 327 -15.06 -8.96 11.30
N ALA A 328 -14.27 -9.60 12.17
CA ALA A 328 -14.49 -10.99 12.59
C ALA A 328 -15.89 -11.17 13.23
N ARG A 329 -16.33 -10.19 14.04
CA ARG A 329 -17.67 -10.17 14.63
C ARG A 329 -18.76 -9.87 13.61
N GLU A 330 -18.61 -8.80 12.84
CA GLU A 330 -19.69 -8.19 12.04
C GLU A 330 -19.85 -8.81 10.65
N VAL A 331 -18.77 -9.27 10.03
CA VAL A 331 -18.75 -9.80 8.66
C VAL A 331 -18.64 -11.32 8.68
N GLU A 332 -17.72 -11.86 9.47
CA GLU A 332 -17.50 -13.30 9.54
C GLU A 332 -18.42 -13.99 10.58
N ASN A 333 -19.30 -13.23 11.24
CA ASN A 333 -20.33 -13.69 12.20
C ASN A 333 -19.80 -14.57 13.35
N GLN A 334 -18.59 -14.27 13.83
CA GLN A 334 -17.99 -15.02 14.94
C GLN A 334 -18.53 -14.50 16.28
N SER A 335 -19.00 -15.43 17.11
CA SER A 335 -19.69 -15.17 18.39
C SER A 335 -18.87 -15.64 19.59
N ASP A 336 -17.64 -15.16 19.68
CA ASP A 336 -16.73 -15.46 20.79
C ASP A 336 -16.79 -14.37 21.88
N GLN A 337 -16.84 -14.78 23.15
CA GLN A 337 -16.92 -13.86 24.29
C GLN A 337 -15.64 -13.05 24.46
N GLU A 338 -14.48 -13.65 24.22
CA GLU A 338 -13.19 -13.00 24.30
C GLU A 338 -13.01 -12.00 23.16
N LEU A 339 -13.50 -12.33 21.95
CA LEU A 339 -13.55 -11.38 20.83
C LEU A 339 -14.31 -10.11 21.20
N SER A 340 -15.48 -10.26 21.82
CA SER A 340 -16.29 -9.12 22.27
C SER A 340 -15.56 -8.29 23.33
N GLY A 341 -14.94 -8.95 24.31
CA GLY A 341 -14.14 -8.29 25.34
C GLY A 341 -12.95 -7.50 24.77
N TRP A 342 -12.26 -8.04 23.75
CA TRP A 342 -11.17 -7.31 23.09
C TRP A 342 -11.67 -6.11 22.29
N ILE A 343 -12.79 -6.22 21.57
CA ILE A 343 -13.39 -5.07 20.86
C ILE A 343 -13.72 -3.96 21.86
N GLU A 344 -14.38 -4.28 22.98
CA GLU A 344 -14.70 -3.30 24.03
C GLU A 344 -13.44 -2.66 24.63
N ALA A 345 -12.38 -3.44 24.87
CA ALA A 345 -11.11 -2.92 25.36
C ALA A 345 -10.47 -1.93 24.37
N PHE A 346 -10.45 -2.26 23.07
CA PHE A 346 -9.93 -1.37 22.03
C PHE A 346 -10.79 -0.12 21.81
N ASP A 347 -12.12 -0.22 21.97
CA ASP A 347 -13.02 0.92 21.91
C ASP A 347 -12.82 1.87 23.12
N LYS A 348 -12.44 1.33 24.29
CA LYS A 348 -12.16 2.12 25.50
C LYS A 348 -10.79 2.81 25.48
N ASP A 349 -9.71 2.06 25.24
CA ASP A 349 -8.35 2.58 25.13
C ASP A 349 -7.51 1.70 24.18
N LYS A 350 -7.29 2.19 22.96
CA LYS A 350 -6.53 1.48 21.94
C LYS A 350 -5.09 1.18 22.35
N ARG A 351 -4.42 2.09 23.08
CA ARG A 351 -3.00 1.92 23.41
C ARG A 351 -2.82 0.88 24.50
N GLU A 352 -3.65 0.93 25.54
CA GLU A 352 -3.65 -0.07 26.61
C GLU A 352 -4.05 -1.45 26.10
N ALA A 353 -5.15 -1.53 25.34
CA ALA A 353 -5.62 -2.78 24.74
C ALA A 353 -4.59 -3.35 23.76
N GLY A 354 -4.00 -2.50 22.92
CA GLY A 354 -2.97 -2.88 21.95
C GLY A 354 -1.72 -3.45 22.61
N LEU A 355 -1.23 -2.82 23.68
CA LEU A 355 -0.09 -3.33 24.45
C LEU A 355 -0.41 -4.69 25.09
N SER A 356 -1.59 -4.82 25.69
CA SER A 356 -2.03 -6.06 26.33
C SER A 356 -2.18 -7.20 25.31
N TYR A 357 -2.79 -6.91 24.16
CA TYR A 357 -2.96 -7.86 23.05
C TYR A 357 -1.59 -8.33 22.53
N TRP A 358 -0.67 -7.39 22.29
CA TRP A 358 0.71 -7.68 21.87
C TRP A 358 1.43 -8.59 22.87
N TYR A 359 1.28 -8.34 24.18
CA TYR A 359 1.89 -9.15 25.23
C TYR A 359 1.33 -10.57 25.28
N GLU A 360 0.03 -10.75 25.10
CA GLU A 360 -0.57 -12.09 25.08
C GLU A 360 -0.07 -12.91 23.90
N ILE A 361 0.04 -12.31 22.70
CA ILE A 361 0.69 -12.98 21.56
C ILE A 361 2.13 -13.36 21.91
N HIS A 362 2.90 -12.41 22.45
CA HIS A 362 4.29 -12.66 22.82
C HIS A 362 4.42 -13.82 23.82
N LYS A 363 3.55 -13.90 24.84
CA LYS A 363 3.52 -15.03 25.79
C LYS A 363 3.27 -16.36 25.07
N GLY A 364 2.30 -16.41 24.16
CA GLY A 364 1.99 -17.61 23.38
C GLY A 364 3.20 -18.11 22.58
N ILE A 365 3.91 -17.19 21.92
CA ILE A 365 5.14 -17.50 21.18
C ILE A 365 6.22 -18.04 22.12
N GLN A 366 6.46 -17.34 23.23
CA GLN A 366 7.46 -17.72 24.22
C GLN A 366 7.13 -19.01 24.97
N GLU A 367 5.87 -19.45 25.01
CA GLU A 367 5.49 -20.76 25.54
C GLU A 367 5.82 -21.89 24.55
N SER A 368 5.61 -21.64 23.26
CA SER A 368 5.77 -22.65 22.21
C SER A 368 7.22 -22.83 21.74
N LEU A 369 8.09 -21.83 21.91
CA LEU A 369 9.46 -21.83 21.39
C LEU A 369 10.53 -21.74 22.49
N ARG A 370 10.29 -22.31 23.68
CA ARG A 370 11.34 -22.40 24.71
C ARG A 370 12.39 -23.41 24.30
N GLU A 371 13.66 -23.02 24.40
CA GLU A 371 14.70 -24.01 24.68
C GLU A 371 14.65 -24.25 26.20
N PHE A 372 14.23 -25.46 26.57
CA PHE A 372 14.11 -26.01 27.94
C PHE A 372 12.82 -25.67 28.70
#